data_AF-A0A318SAW1-F1
#
_entry.id   AF-A0A318SAW1-F1
#
_cell.length_a   1.000
_cell.length_b   1.000
_cell.length_c   1.000
_cell.angle_alpha   90.00
_cell.angle_beta   90.00
_cell.angle_gamma   90.00
#
_symmetry.space_group_name_H-M   'P 1'
#
loop_
_entity.id
_entity.type
_entity.pdbx_description
1 polymer ?
#
loop_
_entity_poly.entity_id
_entity_poly.type
_entity_poly.pdbx_seq_one_letter_code
_entity_poly.pdbx_strand_id
1 'polypeptide(L)' 'MSRPQGVIFFVVAFLVLLVVVLLPRPWNDIASFLLMISLFVFAIVQERRTGVSAGIVKWVALGLAAFDLYQLVTFLGRT' A
#
# COMPACT_ATOMS: atom_id res chain seq x y z
N MET A 1 -10.17 19.36 20.18
CA MET A 1 -9.98 19.94 18.82
C MET A 1 -9.49 18.85 17.90
N SER A 2 -10.39 18.28 17.11
CA SER A 2 -10.14 17.19 16.15
C SER A 2 -9.06 17.63 15.17
N ARG A 3 -7.89 16.98 15.20
CA ARG A 3 -6.73 17.39 14.40
C ARG A 3 -7.10 17.32 12.90
N PRO A 4 -7.05 18.43 12.14
CA PRO A 4 -7.38 18.44 10.69
C PRO A 4 -6.53 17.42 9.89
N GLN A 5 -5.38 17.02 10.44
CA GLN A 5 -4.53 15.95 9.92
C GLN A 5 -5.24 14.59 9.77
N GLY A 6 -6.15 14.23 10.68
CA GLY A 6 -6.88 12.96 10.62
C GLY A 6 -7.84 12.90 9.42
N VAL A 7 -8.50 14.02 9.12
CA VAL A 7 -9.41 14.13 7.96
C VAL A 7 -8.63 14.03 6.67
N ILE A 8 -7.49 14.71 6.56
CA ILE A 8 -6.63 14.68 5.37
C ILE A 8 -6.12 13.26 5.10
N PHE A 9 -5.65 12.56 6.14
CA PHE A 9 -5.22 11.16 5.99
C PHE A 9 -6.35 10.27 5.47
N PHE A 10 -7.55 10.40 6.01
CA PHE A 10 -8.71 9.62 5.60
C PHE A 10 -9.10 9.90 4.14
N VAL A 11 -9.11 11.17 3.74
CA VAL A 11 -9.43 11.59 2.36
C VAL A 11 -8.38 11.03 1.39
N VAL A 12 -7.09 11.13 1.72
CA VAL A 12 -6.01 10.59 0.88
C VAL A 12 -6.11 9.07 0.78
N ALA A 13 -6.32 8.36 1.89
CA ALA A 13 -6.48 6.92 1.89
C ALA A 13 -7.70 6.48 1.04
N PHE A 14 -8.81 7.21 1.15
CA PHE A 14 -10.02 6.94 0.36
C PHE A 14 -9.80 7.16 -1.13
N LEU A 15 -9.13 8.26 -1.51
CA LEU A 15 -8.82 8.54 -2.92
C LEU A 15 -7.90 7.49 -3.53
N VAL A 16 -6.87 7.07 -2.79
CA VAL A 16 -5.97 5.99 -3.21
C VAL A 16 -6.74 4.69 -3.42
N LEU A 17 -7.63 4.34 -2.49
CA LEU A 17 -8.46 3.14 -2.59
C LEU A 17 -9.41 3.21 -3.79
N LEU A 18 -10.02 4.38 -4.03
CA LEU A 18 -10.90 4.63 -5.16
C LEU A 18 -10.15 4.43 -6.50
N VAL A 19 -8.93 4.96 -6.62
CA VAL A 19 -8.09 4.79 -7.81
C VAL A 19 -7.79 3.31 -8.07
N VAL A 20 -7.44 2.54 -7.02
CA VAL A 20 -7.17 1.10 -7.15
C VAL A 20 -8.43 0.34 -7.60
N VAL A 21 -9.60 0.68 -7.06
CA VAL A 21 -10.86 -0.02 -7.42
C VAL A 21 -11.33 0.30 -8.85
N LEU A 22 -11.11 1.54 -9.31
CA LEU A 22 -11.57 1.98 -10.63
C LEU A 22 -10.67 1.53 -11.79
N LEU A 23 -9.43 1.12 -11.52
CA LEU A 23 -8.50 0.64 -12.55
C LEU A 23 -8.86 -0.78 -13.02
N PRO A 24 -8.91 -1.04 -14.33
CA PRO A 24 -9.07 -2.40 -14.84
C PRO A 24 -7.80 -3.22 -14.61
N ARG A 25 -7.94 -4.54 -14.45
CA ARG A 25 -6.78 -5.45 -14.40
C ARG A 25 -5.98 -5.40 -15.71
N PRO A 26 -4.64 -5.50 -15.65
CA PRO A 26 -3.79 -5.71 -14.46
C PRO A 26 -3.32 -4.41 -13.78
N TRP A 27 -3.81 -3.25 -14.22
CA TRP A 27 -3.33 -1.95 -13.75
C TRP A 27 -3.65 -1.70 -12.27
N ASN A 28 -4.75 -2.27 -11.75
CA ASN A 28 -5.03 -2.19 -10.31
C ASN A 28 -4.03 -3.00 -9.47
N ASP A 29 -3.58 -4.16 -9.95
CA ASP A 29 -2.64 -5.03 -9.26
C ASP A 29 -1.27 -4.32 -9.18
N ILE A 30 -0.87 -3.62 -10.25
CA ILE A 30 0.33 -2.75 -10.26
C ILE A 30 0.19 -1.60 -9.25
N ALA A 31 -0.95 -0.90 -9.26
CA ALA A 31 -1.18 0.23 -8.37
C ALA A 31 -1.19 -0.19 -6.89
N SER A 32 -1.82 -1.32 -6.57
CA SER A 32 -1.83 -1.92 -5.23
C SER A 32 -0.43 -2.32 -4.79
N PHE A 33 0.35 -2.97 -5.68
CA PHE A 33 1.73 -3.34 -5.40
C PHE A 33 2.60 -2.12 -5.04
N LEU A 34 2.55 -1.07 -5.86
CA LEU A 34 3.31 0.16 -5.62
C LEU A 34 2.91 0.85 -4.30
N LEU A 35 1.62 0.82 -3.97
CA LEU A 35 1.12 1.35 -2.71
C LEU A 35 1.69 0.57 -1.51
N MET A 36 1.67 -0.76 -1.57
CA MET A 36 2.19 -1.61 -0.49
C MET A 36 3.69 -1.45 -0.28
N ILE A 37 4.47 -1.37 -1.36
CA ILE A 37 5.91 -1.05 -1.28
C ILE A 37 6.13 0.34 -0.68
N SER A 38 5.32 1.34 -1.07
CA SER A 38 5.42 2.69 -0.52
C SER A 38 5.14 2.72 0.99
N LEU A 39 4.13 1.99 1.45
CA LEU A 39 3.81 1.85 2.88
C LEU A 39 4.93 1.14 3.64
N PHE A 40 5.52 0.10 3.06
CA PHE A 40 6.66 -0.60 3.64
C PHE A 40 7.87 0.32 3.83
N VAL A 41 8.25 1.07 2.78
CA VAL A 41 9.34 2.05 2.84
C VAL A 41 9.03 3.14 3.86
N PHE A 42 7.81 3.68 3.86
CA PHE A 42 7.38 4.67 4.84
C PHE A 42 7.51 4.14 6.28
N ALA A 43 7.06 2.91 6.56
CA ALA A 43 7.20 2.29 7.87
C ALA A 43 8.66 2.13 8.30
N ILE A 44 9.58 1.78 7.37
CA ILE A 44 11.02 1.75 7.64
C ILE A 44 11.55 3.15 7.96
N VAL A 45 11.18 4.16 7.18
CA VAL A 45 11.63 5.54 7.40
C VAL A 45 11.12 6.07 8.74
N GLN A 46 9.88 5.78 9.10
CA GLN A 46 9.30 6.22 10.38
C GLN A 46 9.94 5.49 11.57
N GLU A 47 10.23 4.20 11.45
CA GLU A 47 10.96 3.47 12.49
C GLU A 47 12.35 4.06 12.71
N ARG A 48 13.07 4.42 11.64
CA ARG A 48 14.37 5.11 11.75
C ARG A 48 14.27 6.48 12.41
N ARG A 49 13.17 7.22 12.18
CA ARG A 49 12.97 8.57 12.74
C ARG A 49 12.50 8.54 14.19
N THR A 50 11.65 7.60 14.55
CA THR A 50 10.99 7.55 15.87
C THR A 50 11.66 6.58 16.84
N GLY A 51 12.48 5.66 16.34
CA GLY A 51 13.06 4.56 17.13
C GLY A 51 12.04 3.49 17.54
N VAL A 52 10.76 3.64 17.18
CA VAL A 52 9.68 2.72 17.52
C VAL A 52 9.52 1.69 16.40
N SER A 53 9.62 0.41 16.75
CA SER A 53 9.47 -0.66 15.77
C SER A 53 8.05 -0.73 15.22
N ALA A 54 7.93 -0.65 13.88
CA ALA A 54 6.70 -0.86 13.14
C ALA A 54 6.65 -2.28 12.54
N GLY A 55 7.29 -3.26 13.19
CA GLY A 55 7.55 -4.60 12.65
C GLY A 55 6.32 -5.27 12.02
N ILE A 56 5.19 -5.30 12.72
CA ILE A 56 3.95 -5.92 12.22
C ILE A 56 3.46 -5.23 10.93
N VAL A 57 3.48 -3.89 10.90
CA VAL A 57 3.05 -3.10 9.73
C VAL A 57 3.93 -3.38 8.52
N LYS A 58 5.24 -3.53 8.74
CA LYS A 58 6.20 -3.90 7.68
C LYS A 58 5.91 -5.30 7.12
N TRP A 59 5.69 -6.29 7.99
CA TRP A 59 5.38 -7.65 7.56
C TRP A 59 4.06 -7.74 6.80
N VAL A 60 3.02 -7.04 7.26
CA VAL A 60 1.72 -6.98 6.56
C VAL A 60 1.87 -6.31 5.19
N ALA A 61 2.56 -5.16 5.11
CA ALA A 61 2.79 -4.47 3.84
C ALA A 61 3.58 -5.35 2.85
N LEU A 62 4.60 -6.06 3.32
CA LEU A 62 5.40 -6.96 2.50
C LEU A 62 4.58 -8.17 2.01
N GLY A 63 3.76 -8.76 2.88
CA GLY A 63 2.88 -9.87 2.52
C GLY A 63 1.83 -9.49 1.47
N LEU A 64 1.23 -8.31 1.61
CA LEU A 64 0.28 -7.78 0.62
C LEU A 64 0.98 -7.48 -0.72
N ALA A 65 2.18 -6.89 -0.70
CA ALA A 65 2.96 -6.67 -1.93
C ALA A 65 3.32 -8.00 -2.62
N ALA A 66 3.70 -9.03 -1.87
CA ALA A 66 4.01 -10.35 -2.43
C ALA A 66 2.77 -11.01 -3.06
N PHE A 67 1.60 -10.83 -2.44
CA PHE A 67 0.33 -11.32 -2.98
C PHE A 67 -0.04 -10.61 -4.30
N ASP A 68 0.08 -9.28 -4.36
CA ASP A 68 -0.18 -8.52 -5.59
C ASP A 68 0.76 -8.94 -6.72
N LEU A 69 2.05 -9.16 -6.41
CA LEU A 69 3.02 -9.66 -7.38
C LEU A 69 2.65 -11.05 -7.92
N TYR A 70 2.19 -11.95 -7.05
CA TYR A 70 1.72 -13.28 -7.46
C TYR A 70 0.52 -13.18 -8.42
N GLN A 71 -0.45 -12.30 -8.13
CA GLN A 71 -1.60 -12.09 -9.02
C GLN A 71 -1.16 -11.57 -10.39
N LEU A 72 -0.24 -10.60 -10.40
CA LEU A 72 0.27 -10.00 -11.61
C LEU A 72 1.02 -11.00 -12.50
N VAL A 73 1.90 -11.82 -11.90
CA VAL A 73 2.61 -12.90 -12.61
C VAL A 73 1.63 -13.94 -13.14
N THR A 74 0.62 -14.31 -12.34
CA THR A 74 -0.40 -15.29 -12.75
C THR A 74 -1.27 -14.76 -13.90
N PHE A 75 -1.57 -13.47 -13.93
CA PHE A 75 -2.30 -12.83 -15.03
C PHE A 75 -1.47 -12.85 -16.32
N LEU A 76 -0.21 -12.40 -16.26
CA LEU A 76 0.68 -12.37 -17.42
C LEU A 76 1.00 -13.76 -17.99
N GLY A 77 1.01 -14.79 -17.15
CA GLY A 77 1.21 -16.18 -17.60
C GLY A 77 -0.02 -16.82 -18.26
N ARG A 78 -1.20 -16.17 -18.19
CA ARG A 78 -2.44 -16.64 -18.82
C ARG A 78 -2.73 -15.99 -20.19
N THR A 79 -2.03 -14.90 -20.52
CA THR A 79 -2.09 -14.20 -21.82
C THR A 79 -1.02 -14.72 -22.76
#